data_AF-A0A2A4SZG1-F1
#
_entry.id   AF-A0A2A4SZG1-F1
#
_cell.length_a   1.000
_cell.length_b   1.000
_cell.length_c   1.000
_cell.angle_alpha   90.00
_cell.angle_beta   90.00
_cell.angle_gamma   90.00
#
_symmetry.space_group_name_H-M   'P 1'
#
loop_
_entity.id
_entity.type
_entity.pdbx_description
1 polymer ?
#
loop_
_entity_poly.entity_id
_entity_poly.type
_entity_poly.pdbx_seq_one_letter_code
_entity_poly.pdbx_strand_id
1 'polypeptide(L)' 'MEQVSLTEARSSLTDLVNQVSYLGKRISITRHGKPAAVLVSV' A
#
# COMPACT_ATOMS: atom_id res chain seq x y z
N MET A 1 2.36 10.64 0.50
CA MET A 1 1.50 9.46 0.24
C MET A 1 2.28 8.57 -0.71
N GLU A 2 2.65 7.38 -0.27
CA GLU A 2 3.41 6.43 -1.09
C GLU A 2 2.44 5.69 -2.01
N GLN A 3 2.82 5.45 -3.27
CA GLN A 3 1.97 4.81 -4.27
C GLN A 3 2.64 3.54 -4.77
N VAL A 4 1.90 2.44 -4.76
CA VAL A 4 2.35 1.15 -5.28
C VAL A 4 1.35 0.63 -6.30
N SER A 5 1.84 -0.13 -7.28
CA SER A 5 0.94 -0.84 -8.19
C SER A 5 0.28 -2.02 -7.46
N LEU A 6 -0.89 -2.46 -7.93
CA LEU A 6 -1.55 -3.64 -7.39
C LEU A 6 -0.69 -4.90 -7.51
N THR A 7 0.08 -5.03 -8.59
CA THR A 7 0.99 -6.15 -8.81
C THR A 7 2.08 -6.17 -7.74
N GLU A 8 2.70 -5.03 -7.49
CA GLU A 8 3.72 -4.87 -6.45
C GLU A 8 3.12 -5.13 -5.07
N ALA A 9 1.98 -4.51 -4.75
CA ALA A 9 1.29 -4.69 -3.49
C ALA A 9 0.96 -6.14 -3.19
N ARG A 10 0.62 -6.95 -4.21
CA ARG A 10 0.39 -8.38 -4.06
C ARG A 10 1.68 -9.13 -3.74
N SER A 11 2.81 -8.76 -4.34
CA SER A 11 4.10 -9.42 -4.12
C SER A 11 4.77 -9.06 -2.78
N SER A 12 4.49 -7.88 -2.24
CA SER A 12 5.15 -7.34 -1.03
C SER A 12 4.17 -7.00 0.10
N LEU A 13 2.98 -7.62 0.13
CA LEU A 13 1.90 -7.25 1.06
C LEU A 13 2.35 -7.24 2.52
N THR A 14 3.10 -8.25 2.96
CA THR A 14 3.60 -8.36 4.34
C THR A 14 4.47 -7.16 4.72
N ASP A 15 5.39 -6.76 3.84
CA ASP A 15 6.28 -5.63 4.10
C ASP A 15 5.51 -4.31 4.14
N LEU A 16 4.55 -4.13 3.21
CA LEU A 16 3.70 -2.95 3.18
C LEU A 16 2.82 -2.84 4.43
N VAL A 17 2.28 -3.95 4.92
CA VAL A 17 1.52 -3.98 6.19
C VAL A 17 2.43 -3.60 7.35
N ASN A 18 3.63 -4.17 7.45
CA ASN A 18 4.59 -3.80 8.50
C ASN A 18 4.93 -2.31 8.45
N GLN A 19 5.17 -1.75 7.26
CA GLN A 19 5.43 -0.31 7.11
C GLN A 19 4.26 0.54 7.59
N VAL A 20 3.03 0.18 7.23
CA VAL A 20 1.83 0.94 7.58
C VAL A 20 1.53 0.85 9.08
N SER A 21 1.63 -0.34 9.67
CA SER A 21 1.36 -0.57 11.09
C SER A 21 2.39 0.07 12.01
N TYR A 22 3.69 -0.04 11.70
CA TYR A 22 4.75 0.43 12.59
C TYR A 22 5.16 1.89 12.35
N LEU A 23 5.11 2.37 11.11
CA LEU A 23 5.54 3.73 10.77
C LEU A 23 4.37 4.72 10.68
N GLY A 24 3.13 4.25 10.88
CA GLY A 24 1.92 5.08 10.73
C GLY A 24 1.73 5.62 9.31
N LYS A 25 2.37 4.98 8.32
CA LYS A 25 2.30 5.42 6.91
C LYS A 25 0.94 5.10 6.30
N ARG A 26 0.58 5.86 5.26
CA ARG A 26 -0.56 5.55 4.37
C ARG A 26 -0.05 5.28 2.96
N ILE A 27 -0.45 4.15 2.40
CA ILE A 27 0.00 3.70 1.07
C ILE A 27 -1.22 3.57 0.16
N SER A 28 -1.21 4.25 -0.97
CA SER A 28 -2.24 4.16 -2.00
C SER A 28 -1.88 3.07 -3.00
N ILE A 29 -2.77 2.09 -3.16
CA ILE A 29 -2.65 1.04 -4.16
C ILE A 29 -3.34 1.51 -5.44
N THR A 30 -2.63 1.40 -6.56
CA THR A 30 -3.12 1.80 -7.88
C THR A 30 -3.31 0.61 -8.81
N ARG A 31 -4.29 0.69 -9.70
CA ARG A 31 -4.50 -0.24 -10.81
C ARG A 31 -4.52 0.55 -12.11
N HIS A 32 -3.59 0.27 -13.03
CA HIS A 32 -3.41 1.03 -14.27
C HIS A 32 -3.27 2.56 -14.01
N GLY A 33 -2.50 2.94 -13.00
CA GLY A 33 -2.27 4.34 -12.62
C GLY A 33 -3.44 5.04 -11.93
N LYS A 34 -4.58 4.36 -11.73
CA LYS A 34 -5.73 4.92 -11.02
C LYS A 34 -5.78 4.40 -9.57
N PRO A 35 -6.15 5.23 -8.58
CA PRO A 35 -6.34 4.77 -7.21
C PRO A 35 -7.39 3.66 -7.13
N ALA A 36 -7.09 2.59 -6.39
CA ALA A 36 -7.96 1.45 -6.21
C ALA A 36 -8.27 1.17 -4.72
N ALA A 37 -7.29 1.37 -3.83
CA ALA A 37 -7.43 1.17 -2.40
C ALA A 37 -6.36 1.96 -1.63
N VAL A 38 -6.53 2.06 -0.31
CA VAL A 38 -5.51 2.62 0.59
C VAL A 38 -5.26 1.64 1.74
N LEU A 39 -4.00 1.32 2.00
CA LEU A 39 -3.56 0.63 3.21
C LEU A 39 -3.34 1.66 4.32
N VAL A 40 -4.01 1.43 5.45
CA VAL A 40 -3.92 2.24 6.67
C VAL A 40 -3.85 1.31 7.89
N SER A 41 -3.17 1.74 8.95
CA SER A 41 -3.27 1.05 10.23
C SER A 41 -4.62 1.38 10.85
N VAL A 42 -5.31 0.36 11.36
CA VAL A 42 -6.51 0.49 12.20
C VAL A 42 -6.13 0.62 13.67
#